data_AF-A0A2V0NSL9-F1
#
_entry.id   AF-A0A2V0NSL9-F1
#
_cell.length_a   1.000
_cell.length_b   1.000
_cell.length_c   1.000
_cell.angle_alpha   90.00
_cell.angle_beta   90.00
_cell.angle_gamma   90.00
#
_symmetry.space_group_name_H-M   'P 1'
#
loop_
_entity.id
_entity.type
_entity.pdbx_description
1 polymer ?
#
loop_
_entity_poly.entity_id
_entity_poly.type
_entity_poly.pdbx_seq_one_letter_code
_entity_poly.pdbx_strand_id
1 'polypeptide(L)'
;MRALSCPQRVWGAPAAARPGGRRLAAPRSSQRNAPGGLEYEQLLAVQRHLLQVDAARAKAVEDVELYSGQLIEERKERARLEQQVAALRSELAAANARAEQLEAEALQARQLVAAYQRQLGQQPAAAVATPAPAPQSPAEQQQQQGQQQATAPPPTSEAAAAAAPSGTITLQYFSGWGDVFIHYCADGKGWTKSPGVKLASSPDGSCRSVTVPAQRLEFVMNNGQGEWDSPGRYSDAPGNYQADAPGTYKLKSGRLERLP
;
A
#
# COMPACT_ATOMS: atom_id res chain seq x y z
N MET A 1 -26.24 -43.35 -41.23
CA MET A 1 -25.94 -43.68 -42.64
C MET A 1 -24.66 -42.98 -43.04
N ARG A 2 -23.66 -43.78 -43.49
CA ARG A 2 -22.49 -43.45 -44.33
C ARG A 2 -21.53 -42.33 -43.90
N ALA A 3 -20.22 -42.41 -44.08
CA ALA A 3 -19.22 -43.48 -44.20
C ALA A 3 -17.90 -42.70 -44.27
N LEU A 4 -16.93 -43.04 -43.40
CA LEU A 4 -15.54 -42.62 -43.55
C LEU A 4 -15.01 -43.26 -44.85
N SER A 5 -14.35 -42.48 -45.71
CA SER A 5 -13.64 -43.05 -46.86
C SER A 5 -12.37 -42.27 -47.17
N CYS A 6 -11.25 -42.88 -46.78
CA CYS A 6 -9.91 -42.64 -47.32
C CYS A 6 -9.86 -43.07 -48.79
N PRO A 7 -9.04 -42.43 -49.64
CA PRO A 7 -8.48 -43.09 -50.80
C PRO A 7 -7.01 -43.49 -50.58
N GLN A 8 -6.74 -44.63 -51.16
CA GLN A 8 -5.66 -45.55 -50.94
C GLN A 8 -4.54 -45.30 -51.95
N ARG A 9 -3.30 -45.48 -51.49
CA ARG A 9 -2.06 -45.46 -52.25
C ARG A 9 -2.04 -46.66 -53.22
N VAL A 10 -1.90 -46.42 -54.52
CA VAL A 10 -1.61 -47.47 -55.51
C VAL A 10 -0.20 -47.31 -56.05
N TRP A 11 0.56 -48.39 -55.92
CA TRP A 11 1.89 -48.58 -56.47
C TRP A 11 1.82 -48.86 -57.97
N GLY A 12 2.74 -48.30 -58.75
CA GLY A 12 2.96 -48.65 -60.14
C GLY A 12 4.37 -48.26 -60.56
N ALA A 13 5.32 -49.18 -60.40
CA ALA A 13 6.58 -49.14 -61.13
C ALA A 13 6.36 -49.70 -62.54
N PRO A 14 7.17 -49.29 -63.53
CA PRO A 14 7.95 -50.33 -64.20
C PRO A 14 9.40 -49.96 -64.53
N ALA A 15 10.23 -51.00 -64.35
CA ALA A 15 11.30 -51.49 -65.21
C ALA A 15 12.38 -50.53 -65.76
N ALA A 16 13.62 -50.86 -65.37
CA ALA A 16 14.86 -50.41 -65.98
C ALA A 16 15.14 -51.09 -67.33
N ALA A 17 15.74 -50.35 -68.27
CA ALA A 17 16.60 -50.86 -69.33
C ALA A 17 17.68 -49.82 -69.67
N ARG A 18 18.93 -50.29 -69.85
CA ARG A 18 20.21 -49.54 -69.92
C ARG A 18 20.54 -49.09 -71.38
N PRO A 19 21.79 -48.75 -71.74
CA PRO A 19 22.37 -47.40 -71.77
C PRO A 19 22.72 -46.94 -73.21
N GLY A 20 22.79 -45.64 -73.46
CA GLY A 20 23.22 -45.11 -74.76
C GLY A 20 23.82 -43.72 -74.63
N GLY A 21 25.15 -43.63 -74.72
CA GLY A 21 25.87 -42.38 -74.70
C GLY A 21 25.64 -41.56 -75.97
N ARG A 22 25.38 -40.26 -75.81
CA ARG A 22 25.92 -39.24 -76.70
C ARG A 22 25.90 -37.87 -76.03
N ARG A 23 27.10 -37.33 -75.86
CA ARG A 23 27.43 -36.00 -75.35
C ARG A 23 27.04 -34.99 -76.42
N LEU A 24 26.07 -34.11 -76.16
CA LEU A 24 25.77 -32.96 -77.02
C LEU A 24 25.47 -31.71 -76.17
N ALA A 25 26.42 -30.77 -76.26
CA ALA A 25 26.35 -29.32 -76.07
C ALA A 25 25.36 -28.74 -75.04
N ALA A 26 25.91 -28.15 -73.97
CA ALA A 26 25.22 -27.15 -73.17
C ALA A 26 24.94 -25.90 -74.03
N PRO A 27 23.69 -25.40 -74.12
CA PRO A 27 23.44 -24.10 -74.72
C PRO A 27 23.86 -23.00 -73.76
N ARG A 28 24.57 -22.03 -74.34
CA ARG A 28 25.07 -20.78 -73.73
C ARG A 28 24.06 -20.14 -72.77
N SER A 29 24.56 -19.75 -71.61
CA SER A 29 23.90 -18.86 -70.64
C SER A 29 23.53 -17.53 -71.31
N SER A 30 22.32 -17.45 -71.84
CA SER A 30 21.70 -16.18 -72.14
C SER A 30 21.26 -15.59 -70.80
N GLN A 31 22.04 -14.65 -70.26
CA GLN A 31 21.61 -13.76 -69.19
C GLN A 31 20.36 -13.03 -69.68
N ARG A 32 19.18 -13.59 -69.38
CA ARG A 32 17.94 -12.83 -69.33
C ARG A 32 17.94 -12.09 -68.00
N ASN A 33 18.21 -10.79 -68.05
CA ASN A 33 17.81 -9.87 -67.00
C ASN A 33 16.31 -10.09 -66.73
N ALA A 34 15.98 -10.56 -65.52
CA ALA A 34 14.60 -10.73 -65.07
C ALA A 34 14.18 -9.44 -64.35
N PRO A 35 13.27 -8.60 -64.90
CA PRO A 35 12.85 -7.36 -64.25
C PRO A 35 11.87 -7.57 -63.08
N GLY A 36 11.55 -8.81 -62.66
CA GLY A 36 10.51 -9.10 -61.67
C GLY A 36 10.96 -9.36 -60.22
N GLY A 37 12.26 -9.36 -59.93
CA GLY A 37 12.76 -9.69 -58.58
C GLY A 37 12.56 -8.57 -57.55
N LEU A 38 12.83 -7.32 -57.95
CA LEU A 38 12.78 -6.17 -57.04
C LEU A 38 11.34 -5.75 -56.69
N GLU A 39 10.40 -5.81 -57.66
CA GLU A 39 8.98 -5.53 -57.37
C GLU A 39 8.33 -6.59 -56.48
N TYR A 40 8.72 -7.87 -56.65
CA TYR A 40 8.23 -8.95 -55.81
C TYR A 40 8.73 -8.85 -54.36
N GLU A 41 10.00 -8.45 -54.16
CA GLU A 41 10.54 -8.19 -52.82
C GLU A 41 9.86 -6.99 -52.15
N GLN A 42 9.57 -5.92 -52.90
CA GLN A 42 8.81 -4.78 -52.37
C GLN A 42 7.38 -5.18 -51.97
N LEU A 43 6.69 -5.98 -52.78
CA LEU A 43 5.37 -6.51 -52.44
C LEU A 43 5.40 -7.40 -51.18
N LEU A 44 6.41 -8.26 -51.05
CA LEU A 44 6.60 -9.07 -49.84
C LEU A 44 6.91 -8.22 -48.60
N ALA A 45 7.65 -7.12 -48.75
CA ALA A 45 7.92 -6.19 -47.67
C ALA A 45 6.65 -5.48 -47.19
N VAL A 46 5.82 -5.01 -48.13
CA VAL A 46 4.51 -4.42 -47.83
C VAL A 46 3.60 -5.43 -47.14
N GLN A 47 3.53 -6.68 -47.64
CA GLN A 47 2.72 -7.72 -47.02
C GLN A 47 3.18 -8.04 -45.59
N ARG A 48 4.50 -8.13 -45.35
CA ARG A 48 5.03 -8.31 -43.99
C ARG A 48 4.70 -7.13 -43.08
N HIS A 49 4.79 -5.91 -43.60
CA HIS A 49 4.45 -4.71 -42.84
C HIS A 49 2.97 -4.67 -42.45
N LEU A 50 2.07 -5.00 -43.38
CA LEU A 50 0.63 -5.08 -43.10
C LEU A 50 0.33 -6.12 -42.00
N LEU A 51 0.95 -7.30 -42.06
CA LEU A 51 0.79 -8.32 -41.01
C LEU A 51 1.30 -7.83 -39.64
N GLN A 52 2.39 -7.06 -39.61
CA GLN A 52 2.89 -6.45 -38.37
C GLN A 52 1.92 -5.40 -37.82
N VAL A 53 1.34 -4.58 -38.69
CA VAL A 53 0.33 -3.57 -38.32
C VAL A 53 -0.93 -4.25 -37.78
N ASP A 54 -1.41 -5.31 -38.43
CA ASP A 54 -2.58 -6.07 -37.99
C ASP A 54 -2.32 -6.73 -36.62
N ALA A 55 -1.14 -7.32 -36.42
CA ALA A 55 -0.75 -7.88 -35.13
C ALA A 55 -0.64 -6.81 -34.02
N ALA A 56 -0.07 -5.64 -34.33
CA ALA A 56 0.01 -4.53 -33.40
C ALA A 56 -1.38 -4.00 -33.04
N ARG A 57 -2.28 -3.91 -34.01
CA ARG A 57 -3.67 -3.50 -33.80
C ARG A 57 -4.43 -4.49 -32.93
N ALA A 58 -4.26 -5.80 -33.15
CA ALA A 58 -4.89 -6.83 -32.33
C ALA A 58 -4.45 -6.72 -30.87
N LYS A 59 -3.15 -6.54 -30.61
CA LYS A 59 -2.63 -6.32 -29.26
C LYS A 59 -3.20 -5.04 -28.62
N ALA A 60 -3.29 -3.96 -29.38
CA ALA A 60 -3.86 -2.71 -28.87
C ALA A 60 -5.33 -2.85 -28.46
N VAL A 61 -6.11 -3.69 -29.16
CA VAL A 61 -7.50 -3.99 -28.78
C VAL A 61 -7.55 -4.76 -27.45
N GLU A 62 -6.71 -5.78 -27.28
CA GLU A 62 -6.61 -6.55 -26.04
C GLU A 62 -6.20 -5.67 -24.84
N ASP A 63 -5.22 -4.77 -25.04
CA ASP A 63 -4.81 -3.81 -24.01
C ASP A 63 -5.96 -2.85 -23.62
N VAL A 64 -6.78 -2.41 -24.58
CA VAL A 64 -7.97 -1.57 -24.32
C VAL A 64 -9.04 -2.35 -23.55
N GLU A 65 -9.28 -3.60 -23.90
CA GLU A 65 -10.24 -4.46 -23.19
C GLU A 65 -9.82 -4.67 -21.72
N LEU A 66 -8.55 -4.98 -21.49
CA LEU A 66 -7.98 -5.11 -20.14
C LEU A 66 -8.12 -3.81 -19.34
N TYR A 67 -7.76 -2.67 -19.93
CA TYR A 67 -7.89 -1.36 -19.27
C TYR A 67 -9.35 -1.03 -18.96
N SER A 68 -10.27 -1.35 -19.89
CA SER A 68 -11.70 -1.13 -19.68
C SER A 68 -12.25 -1.97 -18.52
N GLY A 69 -11.77 -3.21 -18.38
CA GLY A 69 -12.11 -4.08 -17.25
C GLY A 69 -11.62 -3.53 -15.91
N GLN A 70 -10.36 -3.05 -15.87
CA GLN A 70 -9.80 -2.41 -14.68
C GLN A 70 -10.60 -1.17 -14.28
N LEU A 71 -10.97 -0.32 -15.24
CA LEU A 71 -11.74 0.89 -14.98
C LEU A 71 -13.15 0.58 -14.42
N ILE A 72 -13.75 -0.55 -14.82
CA ILE A 72 -15.04 -1.00 -14.27
C ILE A 72 -14.89 -1.41 -12.80
N GLU A 73 -13.84 -2.16 -12.46
CA GLU A 73 -13.59 -2.57 -11.08
C GLU A 73 -13.27 -1.36 -10.18
N GLU A 74 -12.42 -0.44 -10.63
CA GLU A 74 -12.15 0.80 -9.88
C GLU A 74 -13.43 1.63 -9.65
N ARG A 75 -14.33 1.69 -10.63
CA ARG A 75 -15.63 2.36 -10.47
C ARG A 75 -16.51 1.66 -9.44
N LYS A 76 -16.51 0.33 -9.40
CA LYS A 76 -17.24 -0.45 -8.38
C LYS A 76 -16.66 -0.21 -6.99
N GLU A 77 -15.33 -0.26 -6.85
CA GLU A 77 -14.65 0.01 -5.59
C GLU A 77 -14.94 1.43 -5.09
N ARG A 78 -14.86 2.42 -5.98
CA ARG A 78 -15.22 3.80 -5.66
C ARG A 78 -16.67 3.92 -5.19
N ALA A 79 -17.62 3.27 -5.86
CA ALA A 79 -19.02 3.29 -5.45
C ALA A 79 -19.22 2.66 -4.06
N ARG A 80 -18.50 1.57 -3.76
CA ARG A 80 -18.51 0.95 -2.43
C ARG A 80 -17.95 1.88 -1.35
N LEU A 81 -16.84 2.56 -1.64
CA LEU A 81 -16.25 3.53 -0.71
C LEU A 81 -17.17 4.73 -0.48
N GLU A 82 -17.82 5.24 -1.53
CA GLU A 82 -18.81 6.33 -1.41
C GLU A 82 -19.99 5.93 -0.51
N GLN A 83 -20.47 4.68 -0.61
CA GLN A 83 -21.49 4.14 0.30
C GLN A 83 -21.00 4.06 1.76
N GLN A 84 -19.76 3.59 1.98
CA GLN A 84 -19.18 3.52 3.33
C GLN A 84 -19.01 4.91 3.94
N VAL A 85 -18.52 5.88 3.17
CA VAL A 85 -18.41 7.28 3.62
C VAL A 85 -19.78 7.88 3.95
N ALA A 86 -20.82 7.58 3.16
CA ALA A 86 -22.17 8.03 3.47
C ALA A 86 -22.71 7.42 4.77
N ALA A 87 -22.44 6.13 5.03
CA ALA A 87 -22.81 5.46 6.28
C ALA A 87 -22.10 6.10 7.49
N LEU A 88 -20.77 6.27 7.41
CA LEU A 88 -19.99 6.90 8.48
C LEU A 88 -20.43 8.34 8.76
N ARG A 89 -20.77 9.11 7.73
CA ARG A 89 -21.32 10.47 7.91
C ARG A 89 -22.66 10.46 8.64
N SER A 90 -23.52 9.49 8.34
CA SER A 90 -24.80 9.30 9.05
C SER A 90 -24.57 8.92 10.53
N GLU A 91 -23.64 8.00 10.79
CA GLU A 91 -23.26 7.60 12.15
C GLU A 91 -22.68 8.77 12.95
N LEU A 92 -21.80 9.57 12.34
CA LEU A 92 -21.24 10.78 12.96
C LEU A 92 -22.33 11.80 13.29
N ALA A 93 -23.28 12.02 12.38
CA ALA A 93 -24.42 12.90 12.62
C ALA A 93 -25.28 12.42 13.80
N ALA A 94 -25.54 11.10 13.88
CA ALA A 94 -26.27 10.51 15.00
C ALA A 94 -25.50 10.62 16.33
N ALA A 95 -24.18 10.44 16.30
CA ALA A 95 -23.32 10.60 17.47
C ALA A 95 -23.31 12.04 17.98
N ASN A 96 -23.21 13.02 17.07
CA ASN A 96 -23.29 14.44 17.41
C ASN A 96 -24.64 14.80 18.03
N ALA A 97 -25.74 14.32 17.46
CA ALA A 97 -27.08 14.53 18.03
C ALA A 97 -27.22 13.93 19.45
N ARG A 98 -26.61 12.76 19.70
CA ARG A 98 -26.56 12.17 21.05
C ARG A 98 -25.72 13.00 22.02
N ALA A 99 -24.60 13.55 21.57
CA ALA A 99 -23.78 14.43 22.40
C ALA A 99 -24.55 15.69 22.80
N GLU A 100 -25.24 16.34 21.86
CA GLU A 100 -26.10 17.50 22.14
C GLU A 100 -27.21 17.19 23.16
N GLN A 101 -27.83 16.00 23.06
CA GLN A 101 -28.83 15.56 24.04
C GLN A 101 -28.24 15.39 25.44
N LEU A 102 -27.07 14.76 25.55
CA LEU A 102 -26.38 14.57 26.82
C LEU A 102 -25.91 15.90 27.42
N GLU A 103 -25.47 16.85 26.60
CA GLU A 103 -25.12 18.19 27.05
C GLU A 103 -26.35 18.94 27.58
N ALA A 104 -27.50 18.84 26.91
CA ALA A 104 -28.75 19.41 27.38
C ALA A 104 -29.21 18.78 28.71
N GLU A 105 -29.11 17.46 28.84
CA GLU A 105 -29.41 16.74 30.09
C GLU A 105 -28.46 17.17 31.22
N ALA A 106 -27.16 17.28 30.94
CA ALA A 106 -26.17 17.73 31.92
C ALA A 106 -26.43 19.18 32.36
N LEU A 107 -26.86 20.06 31.45
CA LEU A 107 -27.27 21.43 31.78
C LEU A 107 -28.51 21.43 32.67
N GLN A 108 -29.52 20.62 32.36
CA GLN A 108 -30.72 20.49 33.18
C GLN A 108 -30.37 19.97 34.59
N ALA A 109 -29.53 18.93 34.68
CA ALA A 109 -29.06 18.40 35.95
C ALA A 109 -28.31 19.45 36.77
N ARG A 110 -27.41 20.23 36.15
CA ARG A 110 -26.71 21.36 36.80
C ARG A 110 -27.68 22.42 37.32
N GLN A 111 -28.71 22.76 36.55
CA GLN A 111 -29.74 23.72 36.98
C GLN A 111 -30.53 23.19 38.19
N LEU A 112 -30.88 21.91 38.20
CA LEU A 112 -31.57 21.28 39.34
C LEU A 112 -30.70 21.27 40.60
N VAL A 113 -29.41 20.91 40.48
CA VAL A 113 -28.47 20.95 41.60
C VAL A 113 -28.32 22.39 42.13
N ALA A 114 -28.19 23.38 41.24
CA ALA A 114 -28.10 24.78 41.64
C ALA A 114 -29.37 25.28 42.34
N ALA A 115 -30.56 24.87 41.86
CA ALA A 115 -31.83 25.19 42.50
C ALA A 115 -31.93 24.56 43.91
N TYR A 116 -31.55 23.29 44.04
CA TYR A 116 -31.53 22.59 45.32
C TYR A 116 -30.57 23.26 46.33
N GLN A 117 -29.37 23.65 45.88
CA GLN A 117 -28.41 24.38 46.71
C GLN A 117 -28.95 25.74 47.19
N ARG A 118 -29.68 26.48 46.34
CA ARG A 118 -30.34 27.74 46.75
C ARG A 118 -31.40 27.48 47.81
N GLN A 119 -32.17 26.40 47.71
CA GLN A 119 -33.17 26.03 48.71
C GLN A 119 -32.53 25.71 50.07
N LEU A 120 -31.39 25.02 50.07
CA LEU A 120 -30.62 24.77 51.29
C LEU A 120 -30.07 26.07 51.91
N GLY A 121 -29.54 26.99 51.09
CA GLY A 121 -29.02 28.28 51.56
C GLY A 121 -30.09 29.28 52.04
N GLN A 122 -31.36 29.06 51.71
CA GLN A 122 -32.50 29.87 52.17
C GLN A 122 -33.17 29.33 53.44
N GLN A 123 -32.67 28.22 54.02
CA GLN A 123 -33.11 27.83 55.36
C GLN A 123 -32.75 28.95 56.35
N PRO A 124 -33.72 29.52 57.08
CA PRO A 124 -33.41 30.53 58.07
C PRO A 124 -32.45 29.90 59.08
N ALA A 125 -31.23 30.43 59.16
CA ALA A 125 -30.34 30.13 60.25
C ALA A 125 -31.09 30.49 61.54
N ALA A 126 -31.57 29.49 62.26
CA ALA A 126 -31.99 29.68 63.63
C ALA A 126 -30.80 30.33 64.34
N ALA A 127 -30.99 31.58 64.75
CA ALA A 127 -29.94 32.41 65.30
C ALA A 127 -29.30 31.70 66.49
N VAL A 128 -28.05 31.28 66.32
CA VAL A 128 -27.12 31.12 67.44
C VAL A 128 -26.04 32.16 67.24
N ALA A 129 -26.20 33.25 67.99
CA ALA A 129 -25.19 34.27 68.15
C ALA A 129 -23.93 33.68 68.83
N THR A 130 -22.80 33.83 68.13
CA THR A 130 -21.40 34.10 68.57
C THR A 130 -20.90 33.67 69.97
N PRO A 131 -19.64 33.20 70.11
CA PRO A 131 -18.50 34.12 69.95
C PRO A 131 -17.26 33.61 69.19
N ALA A 132 -16.62 34.59 68.52
CA ALA A 132 -15.19 34.82 68.28
C ALA A 132 -14.24 33.65 67.91
N PRO A 133 -13.53 33.74 66.77
CA PRO A 133 -12.38 32.86 66.52
C PRO A 133 -11.17 33.33 67.32
N ALA A 134 -10.67 32.46 68.21
CA ALA A 134 -9.32 32.59 68.77
C ALA A 134 -8.26 32.49 67.64
N PRO A 135 -7.12 33.19 67.75
CA PRO A 135 -6.09 33.18 66.70
C PRO A 135 -5.49 31.77 66.54
N GLN A 136 -5.74 31.16 65.39
CA GLN A 136 -5.10 29.91 65.01
C GLN A 136 -3.60 30.15 64.78
N SER A 137 -2.78 29.34 65.43
CA SER A 137 -1.32 29.31 65.22
C SER A 137 -1.00 28.91 63.77
N PRO A 138 0.01 29.49 63.13
CA PRO A 138 0.39 29.17 61.76
C PRO A 138 1.17 27.85 61.74
N ALA A 139 0.48 26.71 61.70
CA ALA A 139 1.15 25.40 61.60
C ALA A 139 0.47 24.37 60.66
N GLU A 140 -0.65 24.69 60.01
CA GLU A 140 -1.36 23.73 59.14
C GLU A 140 -1.54 24.23 57.69
N GLN A 141 -0.47 24.72 57.07
CA GLN A 141 -0.49 25.13 55.64
C GLN A 141 0.52 24.40 54.73
N GLN A 142 1.02 23.21 55.08
CA GLN A 142 1.93 22.47 54.19
C GLN A 142 1.64 20.98 53.96
N GLN A 143 0.39 20.52 54.11
CA GLN A 143 0.04 19.15 53.73
C GLN A 143 -1.25 19.09 52.93
N GLN A 144 -1.19 19.49 51.64
CA GLN A 144 -1.90 18.86 50.52
C GLN A 144 -1.73 19.66 49.22
N GLN A 145 -0.60 19.47 48.54
CA GLN A 145 -0.56 19.46 47.08
C GLN A 145 0.76 18.82 46.63
N GLY A 146 0.66 17.66 45.98
CA GLY A 146 1.82 16.97 45.40
C GLY A 146 1.87 15.46 45.66
N GLN A 147 0.77 14.73 45.51
CA GLN A 147 0.89 13.33 45.10
C GLN A 147 1.03 13.33 43.57
N GLN A 148 2.24 13.07 43.07
CA GLN A 148 2.50 11.91 42.23
C GLN A 148 4.01 11.75 41.98
N GLN A 149 4.39 10.47 42.02
CA GLN A 149 5.73 9.92 42.09
C GLN A 149 6.56 10.17 40.84
N ALA A 150 7.85 10.37 41.05
CA ALA A 150 8.89 9.81 40.20
C ALA A 150 10.08 9.41 41.09
N THR A 151 10.18 8.13 41.43
CA THR A 151 11.40 7.55 41.98
C THR A 151 12.28 7.11 40.81
N ALA A 152 13.45 7.74 40.67
CA ALA A 152 14.61 7.10 40.06
C ALA A 152 15.40 6.40 41.19
N PRO A 153 16.17 5.32 40.91
CA PRO A 153 17.43 5.48 40.17
C PRO A 153 17.75 4.36 39.14
N PRO A 154 18.68 4.59 38.20
CA PRO A 154 19.40 3.56 37.43
C PRO A 154 20.69 3.14 38.18
N PRO A 155 21.67 2.40 37.61
CA PRO A 155 21.69 1.38 36.53
C PRO A 155 22.24 0.03 37.07
N THR A 156 22.43 -1.01 36.21
CA THR A 156 23.47 -2.10 36.28
C THR A 156 23.00 -3.26 35.37
N SER A 157 23.62 -3.43 34.19
CA SER A 157 24.65 -4.44 33.86
C SER A 157 24.02 -5.76 33.42
N GLU A 158 23.96 -6.06 32.13
CA GLU A 158 25.03 -6.62 31.27
C GLU A 158 24.79 -8.13 31.04
N ALA A 159 25.08 -8.56 29.82
CA ALA A 159 25.13 -9.95 29.34
C ALA A 159 23.80 -10.63 28.98
N ALA A 160 23.47 -10.58 27.70
CA ALA A 160 23.48 -11.81 26.89
C ALA A 160 23.57 -11.43 25.40
N ALA A 161 24.79 -11.43 24.89
CA ALA A 161 25.03 -11.66 23.47
C ALA A 161 24.48 -13.06 23.13
N ALA A 162 23.25 -13.10 22.63
CA ALA A 162 22.78 -14.20 21.82
C ALA A 162 22.79 -13.69 20.38
N ALA A 163 23.69 -14.25 19.57
CA ALA A 163 23.64 -14.13 18.12
C ALA A 163 22.29 -14.72 17.66
N ALA A 164 21.24 -13.89 17.68
CA ALA A 164 20.02 -14.18 16.95
C ALA A 164 20.39 -14.23 15.46
N PRO A 165 19.81 -15.13 14.66
CA PRO A 165 20.02 -15.08 13.22
C PRO A 165 19.74 -13.65 12.75
N SER A 166 20.70 -13.02 12.07
CA SER A 166 20.57 -11.65 11.58
C SER A 166 19.57 -11.66 10.42
N GLY A 167 18.28 -11.66 10.76
CA GLY A 167 17.22 -11.39 9.82
C GLY A 167 17.42 -10.00 9.22
N THR A 168 17.25 -9.88 7.92
CA THR A 168 17.28 -8.59 7.22
C THR A 168 15.93 -8.38 6.57
N ILE A 169 15.38 -7.18 6.79
CA ILE A 169 14.17 -6.71 6.10
C ILE A 169 14.61 -5.66 5.09
N THR A 170 14.38 -5.94 3.82
CA THR A 170 14.62 -5.01 2.72
C THR A 170 13.29 -4.45 2.27
N LEU A 171 13.14 -3.13 2.30
CA LEU A 171 11.93 -2.45 1.86
C LEU A 171 12.19 -1.79 0.51
N GLN A 172 11.25 -1.94 -0.42
CA GLN A 172 11.16 -1.19 -1.67
C GLN A 172 9.89 -0.34 -1.62
N TYR A 173 10.06 0.97 -1.58
CA TYR A 173 8.99 1.94 -1.45
C TYR A 173 8.78 2.73 -2.74
N PHE A 174 7.54 2.78 -3.20
CA PHE A 174 7.14 3.46 -4.43
C PHE A 174 6.31 4.69 -4.08
N SER A 175 6.87 5.88 -4.32
CA SER A 175 6.24 7.18 -4.03
C SER A 175 6.59 8.22 -5.08
N GLY A 176 5.78 9.28 -5.15
CA GLY A 176 6.09 10.48 -5.92
C GLY A 176 7.05 11.45 -5.23
N TRP A 177 7.40 11.22 -3.96
CA TRP A 177 8.33 12.06 -3.22
C TRP A 177 9.77 11.94 -3.74
N GLY A 178 10.49 13.06 -3.74
CA GLY A 178 11.92 13.12 -4.06
C GLY A 178 12.73 12.37 -3.00
N ASP A 179 12.88 13.01 -1.84
CA ASP A 179 13.49 12.42 -0.65
C ASP A 179 12.46 11.66 0.19
N VAL A 180 12.84 10.48 0.67
CA VAL A 180 12.02 9.64 1.54
C VAL A 180 12.83 9.19 2.74
N PHE A 181 12.18 9.17 3.91
CA PHE A 181 12.73 8.68 5.16
C PHE A 181 11.80 7.61 5.76
N ILE A 182 12.41 6.66 6.47
CA ILE A 182 11.72 5.66 7.28
C ILE A 182 11.95 5.96 8.76
N HIS A 183 10.86 6.09 9.51
CA HIS A 183 10.88 6.09 10.96
C HIS A 183 10.37 4.73 11.42
N TYR A 184 11.20 3.97 12.13
CA TYR A 184 10.89 2.58 12.49
C TYR A 184 11.30 2.21 13.92
N CYS A 185 10.71 1.11 14.39
CA CYS A 185 11.07 0.35 15.58
C CYS A 185 11.45 -1.08 15.14
N ALA A 186 12.72 -1.45 15.32
CA ALA A 186 13.23 -2.78 14.96
C ALA A 186 13.19 -3.70 16.18
N ASP A 187 12.56 -4.88 16.05
CA ASP A 187 12.43 -5.89 17.11
C ASP A 187 11.86 -5.36 18.45
N GLY A 188 11.12 -4.25 18.43
CA GLY A 188 10.63 -3.62 19.65
C GLY A 188 11.70 -2.87 20.46
N LYS A 189 12.90 -2.64 19.92
CA LYS A 189 14.05 -2.01 20.62
C LYS A 189 13.94 -0.48 20.75
N GLY A 190 12.81 0.09 20.36
CA GLY A 190 12.55 1.54 20.38
C GLY A 190 12.58 2.17 18.99
N TRP A 191 11.95 3.34 18.88
CA TRP A 191 11.83 4.09 17.64
C TRP A 191 13.08 4.91 17.32
N THR A 192 13.43 4.99 16.05
CA THR A 192 14.43 5.94 15.53
C THR A 192 14.07 7.40 15.84
N LYS A 193 15.02 8.34 15.83
CA LYS A 193 14.68 9.78 15.97
C LYS A 193 14.07 10.31 14.66
N SER A 194 12.92 10.97 14.71
CA SER A 194 12.28 11.58 13.53
C SER A 194 13.23 12.60 12.83
N PRO A 195 13.27 12.64 11.49
CA PRO A 195 12.42 11.93 10.52
C PRO A 195 12.81 10.46 10.27
N GLY A 196 13.83 9.95 10.96
CA GLY A 196 14.33 8.58 10.80
C GLY A 196 15.48 8.50 9.80
N VAL A 197 15.57 7.38 9.09
CA VAL A 197 16.68 7.05 8.18
C VAL A 197 16.27 7.34 6.74
N LYS A 198 17.14 8.01 5.97
CA LYS A 198 16.89 8.29 4.55
C LYS A 198 17.01 7.00 3.72
N LEU A 199 16.09 6.80 2.78
CA LEU A 199 16.14 5.68 1.84
C LEU A 199 17.03 6.03 0.64
N ALA A 200 17.66 5.01 0.06
CA ALA A 200 18.46 5.14 -1.16
C ALA A 200 17.58 4.97 -2.40
N SER A 201 17.75 5.85 -3.40
CA SER A 201 17.09 5.67 -4.71
C SER A 201 17.62 4.43 -5.42
N SER A 202 16.72 3.69 -6.09
CA SER A 202 17.12 2.61 -6.99
C SER A 202 17.89 3.15 -8.21
N PRO A 203 18.70 2.33 -8.89
CA PRO A 203 19.47 2.77 -10.06
C PRO A 203 18.61 3.32 -11.21
N ASP A 204 17.41 2.78 -11.38
CA ASP A 204 16.40 3.21 -12.35
C ASP A 204 15.48 4.33 -11.82
N GLY A 205 15.67 4.75 -10.57
CA GLY A 205 14.90 5.81 -9.91
C GLY A 205 13.44 5.45 -9.60
N SER A 206 13.00 4.23 -9.91
CA SER A 206 11.61 3.79 -9.81
C SER A 206 11.11 3.60 -8.37
N CYS A 207 12.02 3.34 -7.43
CA CYS A 207 11.70 3.16 -6.02
C CYS A 207 12.79 3.73 -5.09
N ARG A 208 12.50 3.70 -3.80
CA ARG A 208 13.45 4.00 -2.72
C ARG A 208 13.59 2.75 -1.86
N SER A 209 14.81 2.43 -1.47
CA SER A 209 15.12 1.19 -0.77
C SER A 209 15.93 1.40 0.49
N VAL A 210 15.73 0.51 1.45
CA VAL A 210 16.51 0.44 2.70
C VAL A 210 16.55 -1.01 3.17
N THR A 211 17.66 -1.39 3.77
CA THR A 211 17.83 -2.69 4.42
C THR A 211 18.05 -2.46 5.91
N VAL A 212 17.21 -3.08 6.73
CA VAL A 212 17.25 -2.97 8.19
C VAL A 212 17.52 -4.36 8.78
N PRO A 213 18.54 -4.53 9.63
CA PRO A 213 18.74 -5.77 10.36
C PRO A 213 17.68 -5.89 11.47
N ALA A 214 16.68 -6.74 11.25
CA ALA A 214 15.55 -6.96 12.15
C ALA A 214 14.84 -8.30 11.82
N GLN A 215 14.25 -8.92 12.84
CA GLN A 215 13.31 -10.03 12.72
C GLN A 215 11.88 -9.55 12.50
N ARG A 216 11.51 -8.45 13.18
CA ARG A 216 10.24 -7.74 12.96
C ARG A 216 10.48 -6.25 12.87
N LEU A 217 9.74 -5.58 12.00
CA LEU A 217 9.86 -4.14 11.78
C LEU A 217 8.49 -3.48 11.81
N GLU A 218 8.32 -2.52 12.70
CA GLU A 218 7.19 -1.60 12.68
C GLU A 218 7.68 -0.24 12.17
N PHE A 219 6.99 0.37 11.20
CA PHE A 219 7.49 1.58 10.56
C PHE A 219 6.42 2.46 9.90
N VAL A 220 6.81 3.70 9.64
CA VAL A 220 6.08 4.66 8.81
C VAL A 220 7.05 5.37 7.85
N MET A 221 6.55 5.81 6.71
CA MET A 221 7.32 6.57 5.71
C MET A 221 7.02 8.06 5.83
N ASN A 222 7.97 8.92 5.46
CA ASN A 222 7.77 10.37 5.43
C ASN A 222 8.67 11.06 4.40
N ASN A 223 8.30 12.29 4.04
CA ASN A 223 9.08 13.12 3.10
C ASN A 223 10.13 14.02 3.77
N GLY A 224 10.33 13.92 5.09
CA GLY A 224 11.21 14.79 5.87
C GLY A 224 10.71 16.24 6.04
N GLN A 225 9.55 16.58 5.49
CA GLN A 225 8.94 17.91 5.48
C GLN A 225 7.57 17.94 6.16
N GLY A 226 7.26 16.94 6.97
CA GLY A 226 6.03 16.87 7.77
C GLY A 226 4.88 16.08 7.15
N GLU A 227 5.03 15.54 5.92
CA GLU A 227 4.07 14.57 5.38
C GLU A 227 4.47 13.15 5.76
N TRP A 228 3.49 12.36 6.20
CA TRP A 228 3.66 10.99 6.64
C TRP A 228 2.76 10.04 5.85
N ASP A 229 3.28 8.85 5.57
CA ASP A 229 2.57 7.74 4.96
C ASP A 229 2.50 6.59 5.99
N SER A 230 1.27 6.29 6.40
CA SER A 230 0.88 5.19 7.27
C SER A 230 -0.40 4.51 6.75
N PRO A 231 -0.69 3.25 7.15
CA PRO A 231 -1.91 2.54 6.76
C PRO A 231 -3.22 3.31 6.98
N GLY A 232 -3.29 4.13 8.04
CA GLY A 232 -4.45 4.96 8.35
C GLY A 232 -4.78 6.01 7.29
N ARG A 233 -3.87 6.29 6.36
CA ARG A 233 -4.12 7.17 5.19
C ARG A 233 -4.93 6.47 4.10
N TYR A 234 -4.91 5.14 4.04
CA TYR A 234 -5.54 4.33 2.98
C TYR A 234 -6.67 3.43 3.49
N SER A 235 -6.86 3.36 4.81
CA SER A 235 -7.88 2.55 5.47
C SER A 235 -8.30 3.20 6.78
N ASP A 236 -9.50 2.86 7.29
CA ASP A 236 -9.98 3.30 8.61
C ASP A 236 -9.24 2.62 9.78
N ALA A 237 -8.23 1.79 9.49
CA ALA A 237 -7.43 1.10 10.49
C ALA A 237 -6.29 2.03 10.98
N PRO A 238 -6.32 2.51 12.24
CA PRO A 238 -5.17 3.19 12.81
C PRO A 238 -4.02 2.18 12.96
N GLY A 239 -2.82 2.56 12.55
CA GLY A 239 -1.66 1.70 12.72
C GLY A 239 -0.46 2.13 11.89
N ASN A 240 0.65 1.44 12.13
CA ASN A 240 1.91 1.53 11.39
C ASN A 240 2.05 0.32 10.46
N TYR A 241 2.92 0.42 9.46
CA TYR A 241 3.27 -0.75 8.65
C TYR A 241 4.04 -1.75 9.49
N GLN A 242 3.75 -3.04 9.31
CA GLN A 242 4.39 -4.14 10.06
C GLN A 242 4.93 -5.19 9.09
N ALA A 243 6.21 -5.51 9.23
CA ALA A 243 6.85 -6.64 8.60
C ALA A 243 7.24 -7.66 9.68
N ASP A 244 6.51 -8.78 9.74
CA ASP A 244 6.63 -9.76 10.83
C ASP A 244 7.73 -10.83 10.64
N ALA A 245 8.46 -10.77 9.52
CA ALA A 245 9.52 -11.71 9.22
C ALA A 245 10.63 -11.08 8.36
N PRO A 246 11.85 -11.61 8.38
CA PRO A 246 12.89 -11.25 7.43
C PRO A 246 12.47 -11.51 5.97
N GLY A 247 12.92 -10.65 5.06
CA GLY A 247 12.65 -10.78 3.63
C GLY A 247 12.59 -9.43 2.92
N THR A 248 12.24 -9.49 1.64
CA THR A 248 12.05 -8.30 0.83
C THR A 248 10.57 -7.95 0.79
N TYR A 249 10.23 -6.68 0.98
CA TYR A 249 8.87 -6.20 0.91
C TYR A 249 8.77 -5.04 -0.08
N LYS A 250 7.62 -4.97 -0.75
CA LYS A 250 7.19 -3.89 -1.62
C LYS A 250 6.09 -3.10 -0.90
N LEU A 251 6.27 -1.81 -0.75
CA LEU A 251 5.25 -0.89 -0.25
C LEU A 251 4.84 0.08 -1.38
N LYS A 252 3.58 0.01 -1.78
CA LYS A 252 3.00 0.88 -2.82
C LYS A 252 1.54 1.16 -2.51
N SER A 253 1.14 2.43 -2.60
CA SER A 253 -0.26 2.86 -2.41
C SER A 253 -0.90 2.32 -1.14
N GLY A 254 -0.18 2.37 -0.01
CA GLY A 254 -0.70 1.90 1.29
C GLY A 254 -0.66 0.39 1.51
N ARG A 255 -0.22 -0.40 0.53
CA ARG A 255 -0.19 -1.86 0.62
C ARG A 255 1.24 -2.37 0.76
N LEU A 256 1.50 -3.11 1.83
CA LEU A 256 2.76 -3.81 2.08
C LEU A 256 2.63 -5.27 1.63
N GLU A 257 3.47 -5.69 0.69
CA GLU A 257 3.50 -7.05 0.16
C GLU A 257 4.90 -7.65 0.32
N ARG A 258 4.99 -8.86 0.87
CA ARG A 258 6.25 -9.61 0.91
C ARG A 258 6.52 -10.19 -0.48
N LEU A 259 7.73 -9.98 -0.98
CA LEU A 259 8.20 -10.57 -2.22
C LEU A 259 8.76 -11.99 -1.97
N PRO A 260 8.61 -12.93 -2.93
CA PRO A 260 9.13 -14.28 -2.83
C PRO A 260 10.66 -14.33 -2.80
#